data_AF-A0A7S1BIL7-F1
#
_entry.id   AF-A0A7S1BIL7-F1
#
_cell.length_a   1.000
_cell.length_b   1.000
_cell.length_c   1.000
_cell.angle_alpha   90.00
_cell.angle_beta   90.00
_cell.angle_gamma   90.00
#
_symmetry.space_group_name_H-M   'P 1'
#
loop_
_entity.id
_entity.type
_entity.pdbx_description
1 polymer ?
#
loop_
_entity_poly.entity_id
_entity_poly.type
_entity_poly.pdbx_seq_one_letter_code
_entity_poly.pdbx_strand_id
1 'polypeptide(L)'
;VRSAVRARRMHVVIPEVAFCMLVGAVAGHLFVLPAENEFGFAGLHFDDHVFLRVLLPPIVFEMALGIDKPALRRHISIIMLYAIVGTLLSSALAAAMVEVGSDR
;
A
#
# COMPACT_ATOMS: atom_id res chain seq x y z
N VAL A 1 35.38 -4.36 -12.19
CA VAL A 1 34.60 -5.49 -11.66
C VAL A 1 33.16 -5.40 -12.14
N ARG A 2 32.93 -5.83 -13.38
CA ARG A 2 31.60 -5.91 -13.99
C ARG A 2 31.05 -7.31 -13.74
N SER A 3 29.75 -7.37 -13.47
CA SER A 3 28.87 -8.50 -13.81
C SER A 3 29.02 -9.79 -12.99
N ALA A 4 28.29 -9.87 -11.87
CA ALA A 4 27.88 -11.16 -11.28
C ALA A 4 26.44 -11.15 -10.71
N VAL A 5 25.83 -9.99 -10.46
CA VAL A 5 24.49 -9.91 -9.82
C VAL A 5 23.33 -9.90 -10.84
N ARG A 6 23.62 -9.98 -12.15
CA ARG A 6 22.62 -9.99 -13.23
C ARG A 6 22.27 -11.41 -13.70
N ALA A 7 21.91 -12.32 -12.80
CA ALA A 7 21.65 -13.71 -13.21
C ALA A 7 20.54 -14.48 -12.47
N ARG A 8 19.83 -13.90 -11.49
CA ARG A 8 18.62 -14.55 -10.94
C ARG A 8 17.48 -13.54 -10.79
N ARG A 9 16.90 -13.20 -11.94
CA ARG A 9 15.60 -12.55 -12.04
C ARG A 9 14.54 -13.57 -11.67
N MET A 10 14.38 -13.85 -10.38
CA MET A 10 13.21 -14.58 -9.90
C MET A 10 12.00 -13.69 -10.16
N HIS A 11 11.17 -14.09 -11.11
CA HIS A 11 9.83 -13.56 -11.31
C HIS A 11 8.99 -13.90 -10.08
N VAL A 12 9.19 -13.18 -8.98
CA VAL A 12 8.16 -13.07 -7.95
C VAL A 12 7.13 -12.12 -8.55
N VAL A 13 6.01 -12.68 -9.00
CA VAL A 13 4.89 -11.95 -9.63
C VAL A 13 4.16 -11.06 -8.60
N ILE A 14 4.47 -11.25 -7.32
CA ILE A 14 3.81 -10.59 -6.20
C ILE A 14 4.69 -9.42 -5.73
N PRO A 15 4.17 -8.18 -5.69
CA PRO A 15 4.86 -7.05 -5.06
C PRO A 15 5.25 -7.39 -3.62
N GLU A 16 6.43 -6.95 -3.18
CA GLU A 16 6.92 -7.16 -1.79
C GLU A 16 5.86 -6.76 -0.75
N VAL A 17 5.20 -5.62 -0.98
CA VAL A 17 4.13 -5.11 -0.12
C VAL A 17 2.96 -6.09 -0.02
N ALA A 18 2.54 -6.70 -1.14
CA ALA A 18 1.45 -7.67 -1.14
C ALA A 18 1.85 -8.97 -0.41
N PHE A 19 3.11 -9.37 -0.49
CA PHE A 19 3.62 -10.49 0.30
C PHE A 19 3.64 -10.18 1.80
N CYS A 20 4.13 -9.00 2.21
CA CYS A 20 4.09 -8.56 3.61
C CYS A 20 2.65 -8.48 4.15
N MET A 21 1.70 -7.98 3.37
CA MET A 21 0.28 -7.97 3.74
C MET A 21 -0.27 -9.38 3.93
N LEU A 22 0.07 -10.32 3.06
CA LEU A 22 -0.37 -11.72 3.17
C LEU A 22 0.22 -12.39 4.42
N VAL A 23 1.51 -12.22 4.68
CA VAL A 23 2.16 -12.75 5.89
C VAL A 23 1.49 -12.19 7.15
N GLY A 24 1.23 -10.89 7.19
CA GLY A 24 0.51 -10.24 8.29
C GLY A 24 -0.91 -10.80 8.49
N ALA A 25 -1.65 -11.02 7.39
CA ALA A 25 -2.99 -11.60 7.45
C ALA A 25 -2.99 -13.05 7.97
N VAL A 26 -2.05 -13.88 7.49
CA VAL A 26 -1.91 -15.28 7.95
C VAL A 26 -1.48 -15.33 9.42
N ALA A 27 -0.52 -14.50 9.83
CA ALA A 27 -0.10 -14.42 11.22
C ALA A 27 -1.23 -13.92 12.12
N GLY A 28 -1.98 -12.90 11.70
CA GLY A 28 -3.15 -12.41 12.43
C GLY A 28 -4.21 -13.50 12.60
N HIS A 29 -4.53 -14.23 11.53
CA HIS A 29 -5.49 -15.33 11.61
C HIS A 29 -5.02 -16.48 12.51
N LEU A 30 -3.74 -16.84 12.47
CA LEU A 30 -3.21 -17.99 13.21
C LEU A 30 -2.97 -17.69 14.70
N PHE A 31 -2.60 -16.45 15.03
CA PHE A 31 -2.16 -16.09 16.39
C PHE A 31 -3.11 -15.15 17.13
N VAL A 32 -3.94 -14.35 16.46
CA VAL A 32 -4.82 -13.37 17.14
C VAL A 32 -6.23 -13.94 17.32
N LEU A 33 -6.81 -14.55 16.28
CA LEU A 33 -8.18 -15.11 16.33
C LEU A 33 -8.36 -16.30 17.31
N PRO A 34 -7.37 -17.19 17.53
CA PRO A 34 -7.52 -18.30 18.48
C PRO A 34 -7.07 -17.96 19.90
N ALA A 35 -6.24 -16.92 20.08
CA ALA A 35 -5.58 -16.58 21.34
C ALA A 35 -6.44 -15.73 22.29
N GLU A 36 -7.63 -15.32 21.86
CA GLU A 36 -8.61 -14.55 22.64
C GLU A 36 -9.10 -15.29 23.91
N ASN A 37 -8.66 -16.53 24.12
CA ASN A 37 -9.00 -17.32 25.30
C ASN A 37 -7.90 -17.39 26.39
N GLU A 38 -6.60 -17.16 26.12
CA GLU A 38 -5.55 -17.35 27.16
C GLU A 38 -4.30 -16.46 27.09
N PHE A 39 -3.94 -15.87 25.94
CA PHE A 39 -2.76 -15.01 25.83
C PHE A 39 -3.19 -13.62 25.34
N GLY A 40 -3.02 -12.60 26.19
CA GLY A 40 -3.50 -11.22 26.05
C GLY A 40 -3.02 -10.39 24.84
N PHE A 41 -3.13 -10.95 23.64
CA PHE A 41 -2.89 -10.29 22.35
C PHE A 41 -4.13 -9.58 21.80
N ALA A 42 -5.25 -9.61 22.53
CA ALA A 42 -6.47 -8.88 22.19
C ALA A 42 -6.29 -7.34 22.06
N GLY A 43 -5.14 -6.81 22.49
CA GLY A 43 -4.77 -5.39 22.34
C GLY A 43 -3.83 -5.07 21.18
N LEU A 44 -3.42 -6.06 20.36
CA LEU A 44 -2.57 -5.84 19.18
C LEU A 44 -3.41 -5.31 18.00
N HIS A 45 -4.01 -4.15 18.20
CA HIS A 45 -4.71 -3.45 17.14
C HIS A 45 -3.77 -2.42 16.50
N PHE A 46 -3.89 -2.25 15.19
CA PHE A 46 -3.12 -1.27 14.47
C PHE A 46 -3.61 0.14 14.83
N ASP A 47 -2.70 1.00 15.31
CA ASP A 47 -3.04 2.38 15.65
C ASP A 47 -2.89 3.27 14.40
N ASP A 48 -4.03 3.71 13.87
CA ASP A 48 -4.10 4.57 12.68
C ASP A 48 -3.39 5.91 12.90
N HIS A 49 -3.38 6.47 14.11
CA HIS A 49 -2.71 7.73 14.38
C HIS A 49 -1.20 7.59 14.30
N VAL A 50 -0.65 6.49 14.83
CA VAL A 50 0.79 6.20 14.71
C VAL A 50 1.15 5.99 13.24
N PHE A 51 0.36 5.22 12.49
CA PHE A 51 0.61 5.02 11.06
C PHE A 51 0.56 6.33 10.28
N LEU A 52 -0.52 7.09 10.38
CA LEU A 52 -0.74 8.29 9.57
C LEU A 52 0.20 9.45 9.95
N ARG A 53 0.61 9.56 11.22
CA ARG A 53 1.47 10.67 11.68
C ARG A 53 2.96 10.34 11.68
N VAL A 54 3.34 9.08 11.89
CA VAL A 54 4.75 8.71 12.05
C VAL A 54 5.26 7.92 10.86
N LEU A 55 4.53 6.92 10.37
CA LEU A 55 4.98 6.06 9.28
C LEU A 55 4.68 6.64 7.89
N LEU A 56 3.50 7.23 7.70
CA LEU A 56 3.09 7.74 6.39
C LEU A 56 4.00 8.87 5.87
N PRO A 57 4.45 9.86 6.67
CA PRO A 57 5.36 10.89 6.19
C PRO A 57 6.68 10.38 5.61
N PRO A 58 7.47 9.51 6.29
CA PRO A 58 8.69 8.97 5.71
C PRO A 58 8.43 8.06 4.50
N ILE A 59 7.33 7.29 4.48
CA ILE A 59 6.99 6.44 3.33
C ILE A 59 6.74 7.29 2.07
N VAL A 60 5.90 8.31 2.17
CA VAL A 60 5.58 9.17 1.03
C VAL A 60 6.82 9.99 0.60
N PHE A 61 7.66 10.40 1.56
CA PHE A 61 8.89 11.14 1.26
C PHE A 61 9.92 10.29 0.53
N GLU A 62 10.16 9.05 0.97
CA GLU A 62 11.05 8.09 0.29
C GLU A 62 10.58 7.86 -1.16
N MET A 63 9.27 7.67 -1.34
CA MET A 63 8.67 7.51 -2.66
C MET A 63 8.86 8.77 -3.53
N ALA A 64 8.69 9.96 -2.96
CA ALA A 64 8.90 11.22 -3.67
C ALA A 64 10.37 11.47 -4.06
N LEU A 65 11.32 11.08 -3.21
CA LEU A 65 12.75 11.15 -3.50
C LEU A 65 13.17 10.18 -4.62
N GLY A 66 12.49 9.03 -4.74
CA GLY A 66 12.71 8.05 -5.80
C GLY A 66 12.18 8.44 -7.19
N ILE A 67 11.44 9.54 -7.32
CA ILE A 67 10.85 9.97 -8.60
C ILE A 67 11.91 10.62 -9.52
N ASP A 68 11.87 10.26 -10.81
CA ASP A 68 12.68 10.90 -11.84
C ASP A 68 12.20 12.33 -12.14
N LYS A 69 12.85 13.31 -11.49
CA LYS A 69 12.57 14.76 -11.58
C LYS A 69 12.50 15.31 -13.03
N PRO A 70 13.43 14.99 -13.95
CA PRO A 70 13.35 15.47 -15.34
C PRO A 70 12.13 14.93 -16.09
N ALA A 71 11.78 13.65 -15.93
CA ALA A 71 10.58 13.07 -16.54
C ALA A 71 9.30 13.68 -15.94
N LEU A 72 9.26 13.85 -14.62
CA LEU A 72 8.15 14.51 -13.91
C LEU A 72 7.91 15.92 -14.45
N ARG A 73 8.97 16.73 -14.59
CA ARG A 73 8.85 18.10 -15.11
C ARG A 73 8.39 18.15 -16.57
N ARG A 74 8.83 17.19 -17.40
CA ARG A 74 8.43 17.10 -18.81
C ARG A 74 6.94 16.79 -18.99
N HIS A 75 6.37 16.02 -18.07
CA HIS A 75 4.98 15.50 -18.19
C HIS A 75 4.06 15.97 -17.06
N ILE A 76 4.42 17.04 -16.35
CA ILE A 76 3.73 17.49 -15.14
C ILE A 76 2.25 17.79 -15.37
N SER A 77 1.88 18.32 -16.54
CA SER A 77 0.49 18.63 -16.89
C SER A 77 -0.38 17.37 -16.95
N ILE A 78 0.10 16.32 -17.61
CA ILE A 78 -0.61 15.03 -17.74
C ILE A 78 -0.67 14.35 -16.37
N ILE A 79 0.43 14.38 -15.62
CA ILE A 79 0.50 13.78 -14.28
C ILE A 79 -0.47 14.49 -13.32
N MET A 80 -0.54 15.82 -13.35
CA MET A 80 -1.49 16.59 -12.54
C MET A 80 -2.94 16.35 -12.95
N LEU A 81 -3.22 16.30 -14.26
CA LEU A 81 -4.56 15.97 -14.75
C LEU A 81 -4.99 14.59 -14.28
N TYR A 82 -4.11 13.59 -14.39
CA TYR A 82 -4.37 12.24 -13.92
C TYR A 82 -4.55 12.19 -12.39
N ALA A 83 -3.69 12.87 -11.63
CA ALA A 83 -3.75 12.88 -10.17
C ALA A 83 -5.01 13.59 -9.63
N ILE A 84 -5.49 14.66 -10.27
CA ILE A 84 -6.66 15.38 -9.78
C ILE A 84 -7.94 14.75 -10.34
N VAL A 85 -8.10 14.76 -11.67
CA VAL A 85 -9.33 14.31 -12.32
C VAL A 85 -9.49 12.80 -12.20
N GLY A 86 -8.40 12.05 -12.37
CA GLY A 86 -8.43 10.59 -12.24
C GLY A 86 -8.78 10.14 -10.82
N THR A 87 -8.20 10.78 -9.78
CA THR A 87 -8.54 10.45 -8.40
C THR A 87 -9.98 10.83 -8.05
N LEU A 88 -10.46 12.01 -8.46
CA LEU A 88 -11.87 12.40 -8.23
C LEU A 88 -12.84 11.42 -8.89
N LEU A 89 -12.58 11.05 -10.14
CA LEU A 89 -13.41 10.08 -10.87
C LEU A 89 -13.34 8.70 -10.22
N SER A 90 -12.15 8.24 -9.83
CA SER A 90 -11.97 6.96 -9.14
C SER A 90 -12.74 6.90 -7.82
N SER A 91 -12.68 7.97 -7.02
CA SER A 91 -13.40 8.04 -5.75
C SER A 91 -14.91 8.09 -5.97
N ALA A 92 -15.40 8.83 -6.97
CA ALA A 92 -16.82 8.89 -7.31
C ALA A 92 -17.36 7.52 -7.77
N LEU A 93 -16.60 6.81 -8.62
CA LEU A 93 -16.96 5.47 -9.07
C LEU A 93 -16.94 4.46 -7.92
N ALA A 94 -15.94 4.51 -7.05
CA ALA A 94 -15.89 3.66 -5.85
C ALA A 94 -17.10 3.90 -4.94
N ALA A 95 -17.46 5.17 -4.70
CA ALA A 95 -18.64 5.51 -3.91
C ALA A 95 -19.93 4.97 -4.54
N ALA A 96 -20.11 5.15 -5.85
CA ALA A 96 -21.27 4.62 -6.57
C ALA A 96 -21.35 3.09 -6.52
N MET A 97 -20.20 2.39 -6.63
CA MET A 97 -20.15 0.93 -6.49
C MET A 97 -20.54 0.46 -5.09
N VAL A 98 -20.09 1.16 -4.05
CA VAL A 98 -20.46 0.84 -2.67
C VAL A 98 -21.95 1.07 -2.42
N GLU A 99 -22.51 2.17 -2.92
CA GLU A 99 -23.94 2.46 -2.78
C GLU A 99 -24.81 1.41 -3.49
N VAL A 100 -24.46 1.03 -4.72
CA VAL A 100 -25.15 -0.06 -5.45
C VAL A 100 -24.99 -1.41 -4.76
N GLY A 101 -23.86 -1.64 -4.08
CA GLY A 101 -23.63 -2.84 -3.28
C GLY A 101 -24.41 -2.84 -1.96
N SER A 102 -24.69 -1.66 -1.39
CA SER A 102 -25.44 -1.49 -0.14
C SER A 102 -26.96 -1.59 -0.31
N ASP A 103 -27.48 -1.42 -1.53
CA ASP A 103 -28.90 -1.55 -1.87
C ASP A 103 -29.33 -3.00 -2.17
N ARG A 104 -28.40 -3.96 -2.10
CA ARG A 104 -28.64 -5.41 -2.23
C ARG A 104 -28.49 -6.14 -0.90
#